data_AF-A0A965PH80-F1
#
_entry.id   AF-A0A965PH80-F1
#
_cell.length_a   1.000
_cell.length_b   1.000
_cell.length_c   1.000
_cell.angle_alpha   90.00
_cell.angle_beta   90.00
_cell.angle_gamma   90.00
#
_symmetry.space_group_name_H-M   'P 1'
#
loop_
_entity.id
_entity.type
_entity.pdbx_description
1 polymer ?
#
loop_
_entity_poly.entity_id
_entity_poly.type
_entity_poly.pdbx_seq_one_letter_code
_entity_poly.pdbx_strand_id
1 'polypeptide(L)'
;MKTITTTVLMAMLMASVMAGEETEMNDFVGGVYDIGGISATAGNVAVGTQGAIIKAGDTYLTPTGVYVKAGDSYVSANRTVVRAVDSFVGYNTSQVKADNVFVGRSVAIVSGATIFKQTWASR
;
A
#
# COMPACT_ATOMS: atom_id res chain seq x y z
N MET A 1 -2.32 -36.74 16.73
CA MET A 1 -2.77 -35.43 17.25
C MET A 1 -1.75 -34.30 17.11
N LYS A 2 -0.44 -34.51 17.35
CA LYS A 2 0.57 -33.42 17.27
C LYS A 2 0.69 -32.77 15.88
N THR A 3 0.58 -33.54 14.79
CA THR A 3 0.78 -33.04 13.41
C THR A 3 -0.32 -32.09 12.93
N ILE A 4 -1.58 -32.37 13.28
CA ILE A 4 -2.73 -31.54 12.89
C ILE A 4 -2.62 -30.15 13.54
N THR A 5 -2.23 -30.11 14.82
CA THR A 5 -2.07 -28.84 15.56
C THR A 5 -0.97 -27.97 14.95
N THR A 6 0.15 -28.56 14.51
CA THR A 6 1.25 -27.83 13.87
C THR A 6 0.86 -27.25 12.52
N THR A 7 0.17 -28.03 11.67
CA THR A 7 -0.25 -27.55 10.35
C THR A 7 -1.27 -26.41 10.44
N VAL A 8 -2.25 -26.51 11.35
CA VAL A 8 -3.25 -25.45 11.55
C VAL A 8 -2.59 -24.17 12.09
N LEU A 9 -1.64 -24.29 13.03
CA LEU A 9 -0.93 -23.14 13.57
C LEU A 9 -0.06 -22.45 12.50
N MET A 10 0.67 -23.22 11.69
CA MET A 10 1.42 -22.68 10.55
C MET A 10 0.49 -21.95 9.58
N ALA A 11 -0.65 -22.55 9.20
CA ALA A 11 -1.58 -21.92 8.26
C ALA A 11 -2.15 -20.59 8.80
N MET A 12 -2.48 -20.53 10.10
CA MET A 12 -2.94 -19.30 10.74
C MET A 12 -1.88 -18.19 10.78
N LEU A 13 -0.62 -18.56 11.05
CA LEU A 13 0.51 -17.62 11.03
C LEU A 13 0.82 -17.11 9.62
N MET A 14 0.74 -17.97 8.61
CA MET A 14 0.96 -17.55 7.22
C MET A 14 -0.18 -16.64 6.74
N ALA A 15 -1.43 -16.93 7.14
CA ALA A 15 -2.56 -16.08 6.81
C ALA A 15 -2.45 -14.68 7.41
N SER A 16 -1.98 -14.55 8.66
CA SER A 16 -1.80 -13.24 9.30
C SER A 16 -0.65 -12.44 8.69
N VAL A 17 0.46 -13.09 8.34
CA VAL A 17 1.57 -12.46 7.61
C VAL A 17 1.13 -11.98 6.23
N MET A 18 0.42 -12.82 5.47
CA MET A 18 -0.06 -12.46 4.13
C MET A 18 -1.07 -11.30 4.17
N ALA A 19 -1.99 -11.30 5.14
CA ALA A 19 -2.94 -10.21 5.32
C ALA A 19 -2.27 -8.88 5.70
N GLY A 20 -1.19 -8.94 6.51
CA GLY A 20 -0.40 -7.77 6.87
C GLY A 20 0.32 -7.15 5.67
N GLU A 21 0.97 -7.98 4.86
CA GLU A 21 1.68 -7.56 3.64
C GLU A 21 0.74 -6.91 2.62
N GLU A 22 -0.44 -7.51 2.39
CA GLU A 22 -1.44 -6.96 1.47
C GLU A 22 -1.98 -5.62 1.97
N THR A 23 -2.25 -5.51 3.27
CA THR A 23 -2.73 -4.26 3.88
C THR A 23 -1.69 -3.15 3.75
N GLU A 24 -0.42 -3.44 4.00
CA GLU A 24 0.66 -2.46 3.84
C GLU A 24 0.89 -2.04 2.39
N MET A 25 0.77 -2.98 1.44
CA MET A 25 0.84 -2.63 0.02
C MET A 25 -0.32 -1.71 -0.37
N ASN A 26 -1.54 -2.03 0.07
CA ASN A 26 -2.72 -1.21 -0.20
C ASN A 26 -2.60 0.18 0.44
N ASP A 27 -2.09 0.27 1.66
CA ASP A 27 -1.83 1.53 2.35
C ASP A 27 -0.75 2.36 1.65
N PHE A 28 0.30 1.72 1.12
CA PHE A 28 1.32 2.40 0.34
C PHE A 28 0.75 2.95 -0.97
N VAL A 29 0.09 2.12 -1.78
CA VAL A 29 -0.44 2.54 -3.08
C VAL A 29 -1.56 3.57 -2.92
N GLY A 30 -2.46 3.36 -1.97
CA GLY A 30 -3.58 4.25 -1.68
C GLY A 30 -3.13 5.55 -1.01
N GLY A 31 -2.44 5.45 0.12
CA GLY A 31 -2.15 6.59 1.00
C GLY A 31 -0.83 7.33 0.72
N VAL A 32 0.18 6.66 0.14
CA VAL A 32 1.55 7.22 0.05
C VAL A 32 1.94 7.55 -1.39
N TYR A 33 1.74 6.61 -2.31
CA TYR A 33 2.19 6.72 -3.69
C TYR A 33 1.21 7.53 -4.53
N ASP A 34 1.46 8.82 -4.68
CA ASP A 34 0.55 9.81 -5.31
C ASP A 34 0.57 9.77 -6.85
N ILE A 35 0.49 8.58 -7.45
CA ILE A 35 0.28 8.47 -8.89
C ILE A 35 -1.05 7.77 -9.14
N GLY A 36 -1.90 8.43 -9.92
CA GLY A 36 -3.21 7.92 -10.31
C GLY A 36 -3.13 6.79 -11.32
N GLY A 37 -4.17 5.97 -11.38
CA GLY A 37 -4.26 4.83 -12.28
C GLY A 37 -4.98 3.64 -11.67
N ILE A 38 -4.96 2.53 -12.40
CA ILE A 38 -5.50 1.25 -11.94
C ILE A 38 -4.31 0.33 -11.68
N SER A 39 -4.28 -0.32 -10.53
CA SER A 39 -3.25 -1.29 -10.16
C SER A 39 -3.87 -2.56 -9.62
N ALA A 40 -3.28 -3.71 -9.95
CA ALA A 40 -3.57 -4.98 -9.29
C ALA A 40 -2.48 -5.29 -8.26
N THR A 41 -2.84 -5.74 -7.06
CA THR A 41 -1.94 -6.10 -5.96
C THR A 41 -1.91 -7.60 -5.73
N ALA A 42 -0.73 -8.13 -5.44
CA ALA A 42 -0.53 -9.53 -5.06
C ALA A 42 0.69 -9.62 -4.12
N GLY A 43 0.42 -9.73 -2.81
CA GLY A 43 1.44 -9.70 -1.78
C GLY A 43 2.32 -8.45 -1.91
N ASN A 44 3.59 -8.67 -2.25
CA ASN A 44 4.62 -7.63 -2.28
C ASN A 44 4.74 -6.92 -3.62
N VAL A 45 3.83 -7.16 -4.56
CA VAL A 45 3.86 -6.55 -5.89
C VAL A 45 2.54 -5.85 -6.17
N ALA A 46 2.62 -4.64 -6.73
CA ALA A 46 1.50 -4.00 -7.39
C ALA A 46 1.87 -3.71 -8.85
N VAL A 47 1.01 -4.03 -9.81
CA VAL A 47 1.23 -3.73 -11.23
C VAL A 47 0.06 -2.91 -11.74
N GLY A 48 0.36 -1.74 -12.27
CA GLY A 48 -0.67 -0.84 -12.76
C GLY A 48 -0.30 -0.11 -14.03
N THR A 49 -1.20 0.78 -14.43
CA THR A 49 -1.06 1.61 -15.64
C THR A 49 0.18 2.51 -15.62
N GLN A 50 0.77 2.74 -14.44
CA GLN A 50 1.93 3.60 -14.25
C GLN A 50 3.24 2.82 -14.07
N GLY A 51 3.17 1.49 -14.16
CA GLY A 51 4.29 0.57 -13.93
C GLY A 51 4.10 -0.30 -12.69
N ALA A 52 5.18 -1.00 -12.32
CA ALA A 52 5.18 -1.95 -11.21
C ALA A 52 5.81 -1.36 -9.96
N ILE A 53 5.23 -1.67 -8.80
CA ILE A 53 5.73 -1.39 -7.47
C ILE A 53 6.13 -2.73 -6.83
N ILE A 54 7.32 -2.79 -6.24
CA ILE A 54 7.85 -3.99 -5.58
C ILE A 54 8.25 -3.63 -4.15
N LYS A 55 7.69 -4.34 -3.16
CA LYS A 55 8.07 -4.26 -1.76
C LYS A 55 9.15 -5.30 -1.43
N ALA A 56 10.26 -4.85 -0.88
CA ALA A 56 11.36 -5.67 -0.39
C ALA A 56 11.69 -5.24 1.06
N GLY A 57 11.11 -5.94 2.04
CA GLY A 57 11.13 -5.50 3.44
C GLY A 57 10.47 -4.13 3.56
N ASP A 58 11.17 -3.17 4.17
CA ASP A 58 10.69 -1.79 4.32
C ASP A 58 10.91 -0.91 3.08
N THR A 59 11.46 -1.45 2.01
CA THR A 59 11.76 -0.69 0.79
C THR A 59 10.72 -0.94 -0.29
N TYR A 60 10.24 0.13 -0.93
CA TYR A 60 9.33 0.09 -2.06
C TYR A 60 10.02 0.67 -3.29
N LEU A 61 10.24 -0.18 -4.29
CA LEU A 61 10.74 0.20 -5.60
C LEU A 61 9.55 0.65 -6.43
N THR A 62 9.54 1.89 -6.90
CA THR A 62 8.46 2.43 -7.73
C THR A 62 9.02 3.00 -9.04
N PRO A 63 8.19 3.17 -10.07
CA PRO A 63 8.58 3.82 -11.32
C PRO A 63 9.15 5.23 -11.14
N THR A 64 8.76 5.96 -10.08
CA THR A 64 9.25 7.32 -9.80
C THR A 64 10.31 7.40 -8.71
N GLY A 65 10.86 6.26 -8.29
CA GLY A 65 11.96 6.20 -7.33
C GLY A 65 11.72 5.26 -6.16
N VAL A 66 12.62 5.30 -5.19
CA VAL A 66 12.61 4.41 -4.04
C VAL A 66 11.97 5.11 -2.85
N TYR A 67 11.08 4.40 -2.16
CA TYR A 67 10.56 4.78 -0.85
C TYR A 67 11.06 3.80 0.20
N VAL A 68 11.33 4.29 1.40
CA VAL A 68 11.73 3.49 2.56
C VAL A 68 10.76 3.78 3.70
N LYS A 69 10.19 2.74 4.29
CA LYS A 69 9.40 2.82 5.50
C LYS A 69 10.32 2.86 6.72
N ALA A 70 10.09 3.82 7.60
CA ALA A 70 10.81 4.01 8.85
C ALA A 70 9.78 4.25 9.96
N GLY A 71 9.40 3.18 10.66
CA GLY A 71 8.26 3.19 11.58
C GLY A 71 6.97 3.54 10.84
N ASP A 72 6.32 4.62 11.27
CA ASP A 72 5.08 5.11 10.65
C ASP A 72 5.32 6.08 9.48
N SER A 73 6.56 6.34 9.10
CA SER A 73 6.90 7.26 8.00
C SER A 73 7.33 6.53 6.75
N TYR A 74 6.97 7.05 5.59
CA TYR A 74 7.47 6.65 4.28
C TYR A 74 8.29 7.80 3.71
N VAL A 75 9.55 7.53 3.37
CA VAL A 75 10.52 8.54 2.94
C VAL A 75 11.05 8.18 1.56
N SER A 76 11.03 9.14 0.65
CA SER A 76 11.75 9.10 -0.62
C SER A 76 12.57 10.38 -0.76
N ALA A 77 13.41 10.45 -1.80
CA ALA A 77 14.25 11.62 -2.06
C ALA A 77 13.47 12.95 -2.12
N ASN A 78 12.21 12.91 -2.55
CA ASN A 78 11.40 14.11 -2.82
C ASN A 78 10.12 14.20 -1.98
N ARG A 79 9.84 13.20 -1.13
CA ARG A 79 8.59 13.16 -0.37
C ARG A 79 8.73 12.38 0.92
N THR A 80 8.11 12.91 1.97
CA THR A 80 7.86 12.21 3.22
C THR A 80 6.35 12.17 3.45
N VAL A 81 5.82 11.00 3.81
CA VAL A 81 4.44 10.81 4.26
C VAL A 81 4.47 10.13 5.61
N VAL A 82 3.83 10.72 6.61
CA VAL A 82 3.67 10.14 7.95
C VAL A 82 2.27 9.54 8.03
N ARG A 83 2.20 8.27 8.43
CA ARG A 83 0.97 7.59 8.79
C ARG A 83 0.65 7.82 10.27
N ALA A 84 -0.58 8.19 10.57
CA ALA A 84 -1.11 8.26 11.92
C ALA A 84 -2.43 7.49 11.93
N VAL A 85 -2.35 6.20 12.29
CA VAL A 85 -3.47 5.24 12.20
C VAL A 85 -3.98 5.17 10.76
N ASP A 86 -5.12 5.78 10.46
CA ASP A 86 -5.73 5.79 9.13
C ASP A 86 -5.46 7.10 8.36
N SER A 87 -4.76 8.05 8.96
CA SER A 87 -4.40 9.31 8.31
C SER A 87 -3.01 9.22 7.69
N PHE A 88 -2.83 9.79 6.50
CA PHE A 88 -1.57 9.88 5.78
C PHE A 88 -1.32 11.34 5.45
N VAL A 89 -0.23 11.91 5.99
CA VAL A 89 0.07 13.34 5.87
C VAL A 89 1.48 13.54 5.32
N GLY A 90 1.60 14.30 4.25
CA GLY A 90 2.86 14.67 3.64
C GLY A 90 2.80 16.07 3.03
N TYR A 91 3.91 16.50 2.44
CA TYR A 91 3.97 17.81 1.79
C TYR A 91 2.95 17.90 0.64
N ASN A 92 2.00 18.83 0.76
CA ASN A 92 0.87 19.02 -0.16
C ASN A 92 -0.01 17.77 -0.36
N THR A 93 -0.03 16.83 0.57
CA THR A 93 -0.93 15.67 0.51
C THR A 93 -1.43 15.34 1.90
N SER A 94 -2.75 15.20 2.04
CA SER A 94 -3.38 14.63 3.21
C SER A 94 -4.48 13.71 2.74
N GLN A 95 -4.54 12.52 3.32
CA GLN A 95 -5.53 11.49 3.00
C GLN A 95 -5.94 10.77 4.28
N VAL A 96 -7.19 10.32 4.34
CA VAL A 96 -7.73 9.47 5.40
C VAL A 96 -8.27 8.20 4.78
N LYS A 97 -7.90 7.06 5.35
CA LYS A 97 -8.45 5.75 5.00
C LYS A 97 -9.72 5.50 5.81
N ALA A 98 -10.81 5.22 5.11
CA ALA A 98 -12.05 4.74 5.68
C ALA A 98 -12.32 3.37 5.07
N ASP A 99 -11.96 2.31 5.81
CA ASP A 99 -11.98 0.93 5.32
C ASP A 99 -11.16 0.79 4.02
N ASN A 100 -11.81 0.49 2.89
CA ASN A 100 -11.14 0.30 1.60
C ASN A 100 -11.04 1.57 0.75
N VAL A 101 -11.41 2.73 1.30
CA VAL A 101 -11.44 4.01 0.56
C VAL A 101 -10.46 4.99 1.17
N PHE A 102 -9.61 5.60 0.35
CA PHE A 102 -8.74 6.71 0.72
C PHE A 102 -9.34 8.00 0.19
N VAL A 103 -9.55 8.99 1.07
CA VAL A 103 -10.15 10.28 0.73
C VAL A 103 -9.22 11.41 1.14
N GLY A 104 -8.99 12.35 0.24
CA GLY A 104 -8.13 13.51 0.50
C GLY A 104 -7.81 14.26 -0.78
N ARG A 105 -6.52 14.58 -0.98
CA ARG A 105 -6.05 15.18 -2.24
C ARG A 105 -6.42 14.36 -3.47
N SER A 106 -6.36 13.04 -3.35
CA SER A 106 -6.76 12.07 -4.38
C SER A 106 -7.73 11.08 -3.73
N VAL A 107 -8.61 10.48 -4.53
CA VAL A 107 -9.45 9.36 -4.08
C VAL A 107 -8.85 8.05 -4.57
N ALA A 108 -8.73 7.07 -3.68
CA ALA A 108 -8.41 5.69 -4.07
C ALA A 108 -9.41 4.69 -3.45
N ILE A 109 -9.75 3.64 -4.20
CA ILE A 109 -10.66 2.58 -3.78
C ILE A 109 -9.96 1.24 -3.98
N VAL A 110 -9.90 0.44 -2.92
CA VAL A 110 -9.43 -0.94 -2.94
C VAL A 110 -10.64 -1.86 -3.11
N SER A 111 -10.58 -2.77 -4.08
CA SER A 111 -11.61 -3.77 -4.36
C SER A 111 -10.92 -5.11 -4.61
N GLY A 112 -10.84 -5.92 -3.55
CA GLY A 112 -10.00 -7.12 -3.53
C GLY A 112 -8.56 -6.78 -3.90
N ALA A 113 -8.02 -7.51 -4.86
CA ALA A 113 -6.66 -7.31 -5.39
C ALA A 113 -6.55 -6.13 -6.38
N THR A 114 -7.52 -5.22 -6.49
CA THR A 114 -7.47 -4.08 -7.42
C THR A 114 -7.60 -2.76 -6.69
N ILE A 115 -6.78 -1.78 -7.08
CA ILE A 115 -6.83 -0.41 -6.58
C ILE A 115 -7.13 0.54 -7.74
N PHE A 116 -8.20 1.30 -7.60
CA PHE A 116 -8.56 2.41 -8.48
C PHE A 116 -8.15 3.70 -7.81
N LYS A 117 -7.20 4.43 -8.39
CA LYS A 117 -6.76 5.72 -7.88
C LYS A 117 -7.04 6.80 -8.91
N GLN A 118 -7.70 7.87 -8.47
CA GLN A 118 -8.03 9.01 -9.31
C GLN A 118 -6.78 9.49 -10.04
N THR A 119 -6.85 9.52 -11.37
CA THR A 119 -5.87 10.19 -12.22
C THR A 119 -6.47 11.51 -12.66
N TRP A 120 -5.74 12.61 -12.47
CA TRP A 120 -6.15 13.88 -13.07
C TRP A 120 -5.79 13.85 -14.55
N ALA A 121 -6.79 13.65 -15.41
CA ALA A 121 -6.69 14.06 -16.79
C ALA A 121 -6.87 15.58 -16.82
N SER A 122 -5.80 16.32 -17.10
CA SER A 122 -5.95 17.71 -17.54
C SER A 122 -6.81 17.69 -18.80
N ARG A 123 -7.96 18.36 -18.76
CA ARG A 123 -8.68 18.76 -19.97
C ARG A 123 -8.01 19.98 -20.59
#